data_AF-A0A0F9LJ52-F1
#
_entry.id   AF-A0A0F9LJ52-F1
#
_cell.length_a   1.000
_cell.length_b   1.000
_cell.length_c   1.000
_cell.angle_alpha   90.00
_cell.angle_beta   90.00
_cell.angle_gamma   90.00
#
_symmetry.space_group_name_H-M   'P 1'
#
loop_
_entity.id
_entity.type
_entity.pdbx_description
1 polymer ?
#
loop_
_entity_poly.entity_id
_entity_poly.type
_entity_poly.pdbx_seq_one_letter_code
_entity_poly.pdbx_strand_id
1 'polypeptide(L)'
;METVAPLKEIIDVIKESGGEAFKLCYQCGLCDAVCPWNRVRIFSMRKIIREATFGLTEIESEDIWRCTTCGRCPQQCPRGVKIIESGVSLRRIATEYGVFPTPVRSVRGVSASLLGKGNPLNEERKTRADWAEGLSVKPFSEGMEILYFPGCYLCYDPRLKKVARATANILNGAGIDFGILGSKENCCGESIRKTGDEELFKRLARENIKTFIENGVKK
;
A
#
# COMPACT_ATOMS: atom_id res chain seq x y z
N MET A 1 -14.28 36.50 -3.94
CA MET A 1 -13.81 35.30 -4.66
C MET A 1 -12.45 35.65 -5.20
N GLU A 2 -11.39 35.06 -4.66
CA GLU A 2 -10.03 35.33 -5.10
C GLU A 2 -9.73 34.46 -6.33
N THR A 3 -9.27 35.09 -7.41
CA THR A 3 -8.91 34.38 -8.64
C THR A 3 -7.45 33.95 -8.51
N VAL A 4 -7.22 32.63 -8.39
CA VAL A 4 -5.88 32.06 -8.28
C VAL A 4 -5.44 31.51 -9.65
N ALA A 5 -4.24 31.86 -10.09
CA ALA A 5 -3.67 31.37 -11.33
C ALA A 5 -3.19 29.91 -11.18
N PRO A 6 -3.35 29.04 -12.20
CA PRO A 6 -2.80 27.69 -12.16
C PRO A 6 -1.27 27.67 -12.04
N LEU A 7 -0.73 26.76 -11.24
CA LEU A 7 0.71 26.59 -11.01
C LEU A 7 1.24 25.49 -11.93
N LYS A 8 1.79 25.90 -13.09
CA LYS A 8 2.22 24.98 -14.16
C LYS A 8 3.25 23.95 -13.70
N GLU A 9 4.26 24.38 -12.94
CA GLU A 9 5.32 23.51 -12.44
C GLU A 9 4.75 22.39 -11.56
N ILE A 10 3.81 22.73 -10.66
CA ILE A 10 3.14 21.74 -9.80
C ILE A 10 2.28 20.79 -10.64
N ILE A 11 1.60 21.28 -11.69
CA ILE A 11 0.84 20.43 -12.61
C ILE A 11 1.75 19.40 -13.29
N ASP A 12 2.96 19.79 -13.70
CA ASP A 12 3.89 18.89 -14.37
C ASP A 12 4.44 17.83 -13.39
N VAL A 13 4.80 18.22 -12.17
CA VAL A 13 5.18 17.28 -11.10
C VAL A 13 4.05 16.28 -10.80
N ILE A 14 2.80 16.73 -10.77
CA ILE A 14 1.63 15.84 -10.60
C ILE A 14 1.52 14.82 -11.73
N LYS A 15 1.74 15.22 -12.99
CA LYS A 15 1.70 14.30 -14.13
C LYS A 15 2.83 13.27 -14.05
N GLU A 16 4.04 13.71 -13.78
CA GLU A 16 5.22 12.85 -13.62
C GLU A 16 5.01 11.82 -12.50
N SER A 17 4.29 12.21 -11.44
CA SER A 17 3.88 11.33 -10.34
C SER A 17 2.72 10.38 -10.68
N GLY A 18 2.21 10.37 -11.93
CA GLY A 18 1.12 9.51 -12.39
C GLY A 18 -0.29 10.11 -12.24
N GLY A 19 -0.40 11.42 -12.04
CA GLY A 19 -1.66 12.15 -11.85
C GLY A 19 -2.34 12.64 -13.13
N GLU A 20 -1.88 12.26 -14.33
CA GLU A 20 -2.38 12.81 -15.60
C GLU A 20 -3.90 12.66 -15.78
N ALA A 21 -4.46 11.56 -15.27
CA ALA A 21 -5.89 11.25 -15.39
C ALA A 21 -6.82 12.30 -14.74
N PHE A 22 -6.30 13.17 -13.86
CA PHE A 22 -7.07 14.29 -13.30
C PHE A 22 -7.74 15.14 -14.39
N LYS A 23 -7.08 15.34 -15.54
CA LYS A 23 -7.59 16.15 -16.67
C LYS A 23 -8.86 15.59 -17.32
N LEU A 24 -9.16 14.31 -17.13
CA LEU A 24 -10.37 13.69 -17.68
C LEU A 24 -11.64 14.07 -16.88
N CYS A 25 -11.47 14.59 -15.66
CA CYS A 25 -12.55 14.88 -14.74
C CYS A 25 -13.33 16.14 -15.12
N TYR A 26 -14.63 15.97 -15.34
CA TYR A 26 -15.60 17.05 -15.58
C TYR A 26 -16.44 17.45 -14.35
N GLN A 27 -15.99 17.10 -13.14
CA GLN A 27 -16.55 17.58 -11.88
C GLN A 27 -18.00 17.19 -11.52
N CYS A 28 -18.53 16.06 -12.04
CA CYS A 28 -19.90 15.59 -11.74
C CYS A 28 -20.23 15.29 -10.27
N GLY A 29 -19.23 15.01 -9.41
CA GLY A 29 -19.45 14.74 -7.98
C GLY A 29 -19.83 13.31 -7.58
N LEU A 30 -19.96 12.38 -8.52
CA LEU A 30 -20.26 10.97 -8.19
C LEU A 30 -19.25 10.35 -7.22
N CYS A 31 -17.97 10.70 -7.34
CA CYS A 31 -16.93 10.20 -6.44
C CYS A 31 -17.14 10.62 -4.98
N ASP A 32 -17.69 11.81 -4.73
CA ASP A 32 -18.03 12.30 -3.39
C ASP A 32 -19.29 11.62 -2.88
N ALA A 33 -20.31 11.49 -3.73
CA ALA A 33 -21.59 10.87 -3.40
C ALA A 33 -21.42 9.41 -2.91
N VAL A 34 -20.50 8.65 -3.52
CA VAL A 34 -20.25 7.25 -3.14
C VAL A 34 -19.13 7.08 -2.12
N CYS A 35 -18.49 8.17 -1.69
CA CYS A 35 -17.38 8.10 -0.75
C CYS A 35 -17.89 7.74 0.65
N PRO A 36 -17.39 6.64 1.28
CA PRO A 36 -17.85 6.25 2.60
C PRO A 36 -17.49 7.28 3.69
N TRP A 37 -16.46 8.11 3.48
CA TRP A 37 -16.10 9.17 4.42
C TRP A 37 -17.21 10.20 4.63
N ASN A 38 -18.01 10.48 3.59
CA ASN A 38 -19.11 11.43 3.67
C ASN A 38 -20.28 10.98 4.56
N ARG A 39 -20.23 9.74 5.08
CA ARG A 39 -21.15 9.26 6.12
C ARG A 39 -20.75 9.67 7.54
N VAL A 40 -19.48 10.05 7.74
CA VAL A 40 -18.91 10.31 9.07
C VAL A 40 -18.24 11.68 9.18
N ARG A 41 -17.89 12.32 8.06
CA ARG A 41 -17.30 13.67 8.00
C ARG A 41 -17.38 14.25 6.60
N ILE A 42 -17.08 15.53 6.45
CA ILE A 42 -16.95 16.16 5.14
C ILE A 42 -15.60 15.76 4.52
N PHE A 43 -15.64 15.19 3.32
CA PHE A 43 -14.47 14.86 2.51
C PHE A 43 -14.81 14.92 1.01
N SER A 44 -14.02 15.64 0.21
CA SER A 44 -14.27 15.76 -1.22
C SER A 44 -13.06 15.31 -2.04
N MET A 45 -13.18 14.12 -2.63
CA MET A 45 -12.22 13.64 -3.64
C MET A 45 -12.34 14.46 -4.93
N ARG A 46 -13.56 14.91 -5.26
CA ARG A 46 -13.78 15.82 -6.39
C ARG A 46 -12.96 17.11 -6.25
N LYS A 47 -12.97 17.73 -5.06
CA LYS A 47 -12.18 18.93 -4.76
C LYS A 47 -10.70 18.68 -4.95
N ILE A 48 -10.16 17.61 -4.39
CA ILE A 48 -8.74 17.23 -4.55
C ILE A 48 -8.37 17.07 -6.04
N ILE A 49 -9.21 16.38 -6.82
CA ILE A 49 -9.01 16.24 -8.27
C ILE A 49 -9.02 17.61 -8.98
N ARG A 50 -9.92 18.51 -8.56
CA ARG A 50 -10.05 19.85 -9.15
C ARG A 50 -8.82 20.70 -8.89
N GLU A 51 -8.37 20.72 -7.64
CA GLU A 51 -7.16 21.45 -7.22
C GLU A 51 -5.93 20.91 -7.94
N ALA A 52 -5.79 19.59 -8.03
CA ALA A 52 -4.67 18.96 -8.72
C ALA A 52 -4.63 19.29 -10.22
N THR A 53 -5.78 19.46 -10.86
CA THR A 53 -5.87 19.88 -12.27
C THR A 53 -5.24 21.26 -12.51
N PHE A 54 -5.19 22.10 -11.48
CA PHE A 54 -4.62 23.45 -11.53
C PHE A 54 -3.31 23.61 -10.76
N GLY A 55 -2.78 22.52 -10.19
CA GLY A 55 -1.58 22.60 -9.35
C GLY A 55 -1.82 23.35 -8.03
N LEU A 56 -3.06 23.39 -7.54
CA LEU A 56 -3.45 24.10 -6.33
C LEU A 56 -3.62 23.17 -5.10
N THR A 57 -3.19 21.92 -5.21
CA THR A 57 -3.34 20.96 -4.12
C THR A 57 -2.35 21.24 -3.00
N GLU A 58 -2.86 21.34 -1.78
CA GLU A 58 -2.06 21.42 -0.57
C GLU A 58 -1.57 20.02 -0.14
N ILE A 59 -0.32 19.67 -0.47
CA ILE A 59 0.25 18.36 -0.11
C ILE A 59 0.48 18.18 1.40
N GLU A 60 0.53 19.29 2.15
CA GLU A 60 0.61 19.30 3.62
C GLU A 60 -0.72 18.97 4.28
N SER A 61 -1.83 19.09 3.54
CA SER A 61 -3.16 18.79 4.06
C SER A 61 -3.34 17.30 4.36
N GLU A 62 -4.06 17.01 5.44
CA GLU A 62 -4.46 15.64 5.77
C GLU A 62 -5.47 15.05 4.77
N ASP A 63 -6.11 15.87 3.93
CA ASP A 63 -7.17 15.42 3.03
C ASP A 63 -6.67 14.39 2.00
N ILE A 64 -5.48 14.57 1.42
CA ILE A 64 -4.91 13.59 0.49
C ILE A 64 -4.70 12.21 1.16
N TRP A 65 -4.55 12.18 2.48
CA TRP A 65 -4.31 10.98 3.27
C TRP A 65 -5.59 10.27 3.71
N ARG A 66 -6.76 10.93 3.62
CA ARG A 66 -8.04 10.32 4.02
C ARG A 66 -8.47 9.20 3.09
N CYS A 67 -8.18 9.30 1.80
CA CYS A 67 -8.60 8.28 0.83
C CYS A 67 -8.11 6.88 1.25
N THR A 68 -9.04 5.97 1.54
CA THR A 68 -8.70 4.59 1.94
C THR A 68 -8.39 3.69 0.75
N THR A 69 -8.39 4.22 -0.48
CA THR A 69 -8.17 3.47 -1.72
C THR A 69 -9.19 2.33 -1.93
N CYS A 70 -10.42 2.49 -1.44
CA CYS A 70 -11.45 1.43 -1.39
C CYS A 70 -12.06 1.01 -2.74
N GLY A 71 -11.80 1.74 -3.83
CA GLY A 71 -12.27 1.36 -5.17
C GLY A 71 -13.68 1.78 -5.56
N ARG A 72 -14.51 2.33 -4.65
CA ARG A 72 -15.90 2.71 -4.97
C ARG A 72 -16.01 3.82 -6.01
N CYS A 73 -15.23 4.89 -5.87
CA CYS A 73 -15.31 6.03 -6.78
C CYS A 73 -14.85 5.72 -8.22
N PRO A 74 -13.75 4.99 -8.51
CA PRO A 74 -13.39 4.69 -9.89
C PRO A 74 -14.42 3.78 -10.58
N GLN A 75 -15.08 2.86 -9.85
CA GLN A 75 -16.13 2.00 -10.40
C GLN A 75 -17.35 2.78 -10.92
N GLN A 76 -17.59 3.98 -10.38
CA GLN A 76 -18.73 4.83 -10.72
C GLN A 76 -18.34 5.99 -11.64
N CYS A 77 -17.07 6.08 -12.05
CA CYS A 77 -16.59 7.23 -12.82
C CYS A 77 -16.97 7.08 -14.32
N PRO A 78 -17.85 7.94 -14.87
CA PRO A 78 -18.28 7.84 -16.26
C PRO A 78 -17.18 8.28 -17.26
N ARG A 79 -16.11 8.89 -16.77
CA ARG A 79 -14.97 9.40 -17.55
C ARG A 79 -13.73 8.51 -17.45
N GLY A 80 -13.79 7.42 -16.69
CA GLY A 80 -12.64 6.54 -16.48
C GLY A 80 -11.45 7.20 -15.79
N VAL A 81 -11.68 8.26 -15.00
CA VAL A 81 -10.61 8.91 -14.21
C VAL A 81 -10.00 7.86 -13.28
N LYS A 82 -8.67 7.75 -13.28
CA LYS A 82 -7.91 6.87 -12.39
C LYS A 82 -7.80 7.48 -10.98
N ILE A 83 -8.96 7.65 -10.33
CA ILE A 83 -9.12 8.47 -9.11
C ILE A 83 -8.17 8.05 -7.99
N ILE A 84 -7.95 6.75 -7.79
CA ILE A 84 -7.05 6.26 -6.74
C ILE A 84 -5.62 6.63 -7.09
N GLU A 85 -5.20 6.36 -8.31
CA GLU A 85 -3.85 6.62 -8.80
C GLU A 85 -3.54 8.10 -8.78
N SER A 86 -4.52 8.95 -9.13
CA SER A 86 -4.37 10.40 -9.05
C SER A 86 -4.32 10.87 -7.58
N GLY A 87 -5.13 10.32 -6.68
CA GLY A 87 -5.00 10.61 -5.24
C GLY A 87 -3.65 10.17 -4.66
N VAL A 88 -3.14 9.01 -5.08
CA VAL A 88 -1.84 8.47 -4.64
C VAL A 88 -0.69 9.28 -5.25
N SER A 89 -0.81 9.83 -6.46
CA SER A 89 0.25 10.66 -7.06
C SER A 89 0.55 11.89 -6.19
N LEU A 90 -0.46 12.49 -5.58
CA LEU A 90 -0.28 13.58 -4.62
C LEU A 90 0.49 13.14 -3.36
N ARG A 91 0.27 11.90 -2.90
CA ARG A 91 1.02 11.32 -1.79
C ARG A 91 2.46 10.98 -2.16
N ARG A 92 2.73 10.65 -3.43
CA ARG A 92 4.11 10.46 -3.93
C ARG A 92 4.90 11.75 -3.76
N ILE A 93 4.33 12.88 -4.20
CA ILE A 93 4.91 14.21 -4.02
C ILE A 93 5.13 14.50 -2.53
N ALA A 94 4.10 14.31 -1.69
CA ALA A 94 4.24 14.53 -0.25
C ALA A 94 5.34 13.65 0.38
N THR A 95 5.44 12.39 -0.03
CA THR A 95 6.47 11.45 0.44
C THR A 95 7.87 11.86 -0.01
N GLU A 96 8.03 12.28 -1.27
CA GLU A 96 9.30 12.72 -1.84
C GLU A 96 9.85 13.95 -1.12
N TYR A 97 8.99 14.93 -0.82
CA TYR A 97 9.36 16.10 -0.02
C TYR A 97 9.38 15.82 1.50
N GLY A 98 9.08 14.59 1.94
CA GLY A 98 9.06 14.21 3.35
C GLY A 98 7.95 14.90 4.17
N VAL A 99 6.90 15.39 3.52
CA VAL A 99 5.77 16.11 4.11
C VAL A 99 4.73 15.10 4.63
N PHE A 100 4.59 15.02 5.95
CA PHE A 100 3.60 14.16 6.60
C PHE A 100 2.89 14.90 7.72
N PRO A 101 1.60 15.26 7.56
CA PRO A 101 0.84 15.93 8.61
C PRO A 101 0.70 15.03 9.85
N THR A 102 0.37 15.64 11.00
CA THR A 102 0.29 14.98 12.31
C THR A 102 -0.42 13.61 12.30
N PRO A 103 -1.59 13.45 11.65
CA PRO A 103 -2.30 12.17 11.62
C PRO A 103 -1.57 11.02 10.92
N VAL A 104 -0.55 11.32 10.09
CA VAL A 104 0.19 10.32 9.29
C VAL A 104 1.69 10.36 9.52
N ARG A 105 2.17 11.04 10.58
CA ARG A 105 3.61 11.06 10.93
C ARG A 105 4.21 9.66 11.12
N SER A 106 3.39 8.69 11.51
CA SER A 106 3.79 7.29 11.69
C SER A 106 4.32 6.66 10.41
N VAL A 107 3.98 7.17 9.22
CA VAL A 107 4.51 6.67 7.94
C VAL A 107 6.03 6.70 7.92
N ARG A 108 6.67 7.73 8.50
CA ARG A 108 8.14 7.80 8.59
C ARG A 108 8.73 6.63 9.38
N GLY A 109 8.12 6.29 10.52
CA GLY A 109 8.54 5.15 11.34
C GLY A 109 8.30 3.82 10.65
N VAL A 110 7.17 3.69 9.93
CA VAL A 110 6.87 2.50 9.11
C VAL A 110 7.88 2.34 7.98
N SER A 111 8.23 3.41 7.25
CA SER A 111 9.27 3.37 6.21
C SER A 111 10.62 2.94 6.78
N ALA A 112 11.04 3.53 7.91
CA ALA A 112 12.29 3.16 8.58
C ALA A 112 12.29 1.68 9.02
N SER A 113 11.18 1.20 9.58
CA SER A 113 11.02 -0.20 9.99
C SER A 113 11.05 -1.16 8.80
N LEU A 114 10.43 -0.80 7.67
CA LEU A 114 10.48 -1.60 6.45
C LEU A 114 11.91 -1.68 5.89
N LEU A 115 12.66 -0.57 5.90
CA LEU A 115 14.04 -0.51 5.45
C LEU A 115 14.99 -1.33 6.34
N GLY A 116 14.83 -1.24 7.67
CA GLY A 116 15.74 -1.89 8.62
C GLY A 116 15.35 -3.32 8.97
N LYS A 117 14.06 -3.58 9.20
CA LYS A 117 13.55 -4.87 9.71
C LYS A 117 12.69 -5.63 8.70
N GLY A 118 12.44 -5.07 7.51
CA GLY A 118 11.64 -5.75 6.47
C GLY A 118 10.16 -5.90 6.80
N ASN A 119 9.65 -5.26 7.86
CA ASN A 119 8.25 -5.31 8.26
C ASN A 119 7.79 -3.96 8.84
N PRO A 120 6.49 -3.62 8.79
CA PRO A 120 6.00 -2.31 9.22
C PRO A 120 5.75 -2.18 10.73
N LEU A 121 5.93 -3.26 11.50
CA LEU A 121 5.54 -3.35 12.91
C LEU A 121 6.73 -3.21 13.88
N ASN A 122 7.92 -2.91 13.36
CA ASN A 122 9.17 -2.81 14.12
C ASN A 122 9.56 -4.11 14.86
N GLU A 123 9.07 -5.25 14.39
CA GLU A 123 9.35 -6.56 14.97
C GLU A 123 10.67 -7.14 14.46
N GLU A 124 11.28 -8.00 15.25
CA GLU A 124 12.52 -8.67 14.88
C GLU A 124 12.33 -9.65 13.71
N ARG A 125 13.29 -9.72 12.79
CA ARG A 125 13.18 -10.62 11.63
C ARG A 125 13.17 -12.09 12.04
N LYS A 126 13.90 -12.45 13.11
CA LYS A 126 14.01 -13.82 13.59
C LYS A 126 12.69 -14.39 14.12
N THR A 127 11.78 -13.55 14.61
CA THR A 127 10.49 -13.97 15.19
C THR A 127 9.40 -14.15 14.13
N ARG A 128 9.73 -13.96 12.84
CA ARG A 128 8.74 -14.02 11.75
C ARG A 128 8.05 -15.38 11.64
N ALA A 129 8.73 -16.47 11.99
CA ALA A 129 8.20 -17.83 11.90
C ALA A 129 7.49 -18.30 13.18
N ASP A 130 7.51 -17.52 14.26
CA ASP A 130 6.99 -17.94 15.58
C ASP A 130 5.50 -18.29 15.55
N TRP A 131 4.73 -17.73 14.60
CA TRP A 131 3.33 -18.09 14.42
C TRP A 131 3.12 -19.58 14.10
N ALA A 132 4.13 -20.27 13.56
CA ALA A 132 4.06 -21.67 13.14
C ALA A 132 4.42 -22.67 14.25
N GLU A 133 4.81 -22.21 15.44
CA GLU A 133 5.20 -23.09 16.55
C GLU A 133 4.09 -24.12 16.88
N GLY A 134 4.47 -25.39 17.02
CA GLY A 134 3.54 -26.49 17.26
C GLY A 134 2.71 -26.91 16.04
N LEU A 135 3.05 -26.43 14.83
CA LEU A 135 2.48 -26.90 13.56
C LEU A 135 3.54 -27.61 12.72
N SER A 136 3.11 -28.50 11.84
CA SER A 136 3.95 -29.09 10.80
C SER A 136 4.16 -28.10 9.67
N VAL A 137 5.02 -27.09 9.88
CA VAL A 137 5.42 -26.12 8.85
C VAL A 137 6.92 -26.23 8.65
N LYS A 138 7.36 -26.56 7.43
CA LYS A 138 8.76 -26.78 7.11
C LYS A 138 9.42 -25.49 6.58
N PRO A 139 10.73 -25.30 6.74
CA PRO A 139 11.47 -24.38 5.89
C PRO A 139 11.29 -24.77 4.42
N PHE A 140 11.03 -23.78 3.56
CA PHE A 140 10.90 -24.04 2.12
C PHE A 140 12.23 -24.54 1.54
N SER A 141 12.17 -25.57 0.71
CA SER A 141 13.29 -26.07 -0.09
C SER A 141 12.87 -26.28 -1.53
N GLU A 142 13.82 -26.18 -2.46
CA GLU A 142 13.57 -26.45 -3.88
C GLU A 142 12.96 -27.85 -4.07
N GLY A 143 11.93 -27.94 -4.90
CA GLY A 143 11.14 -29.16 -5.13
C GLY A 143 9.84 -29.25 -4.34
N MET A 144 9.65 -28.42 -3.29
CA MET A 144 8.34 -28.29 -2.63
C MET A 144 7.28 -27.72 -3.59
N GLU A 145 6.02 -28.10 -3.37
CA GLU A 145 4.93 -27.69 -4.25
C GLU A 145 4.61 -26.20 -4.12
N ILE A 146 4.54 -25.67 -2.90
CA ILE A 146 4.08 -24.30 -2.63
C ILE A 146 4.98 -23.59 -1.61
N LEU A 147 5.37 -22.35 -1.89
CA LEU A 147 5.81 -21.40 -0.87
C LEU A 147 4.60 -20.74 -0.22
N TYR A 148 4.38 -20.97 1.07
CA TYR A 148 3.42 -20.18 1.82
C TYR A 148 4.03 -18.86 2.29
N PHE A 149 3.62 -17.75 1.67
CA PHE A 149 4.00 -16.39 2.06
C PHE A 149 2.85 -15.70 2.82
N PRO A 150 2.75 -15.86 4.16
CA PRO A 150 1.62 -15.36 4.97
C PRO A 150 1.58 -13.82 5.09
N GLY A 151 2.67 -13.12 4.78
CA GLY A 151 2.78 -11.67 4.91
C GLY A 151 3.01 -11.20 6.36
N CYS A 152 3.39 -9.92 6.50
CA CYS A 152 3.86 -9.38 7.78
C CYS A 152 2.81 -9.39 8.89
N TYR A 153 1.57 -8.98 8.61
CA TYR A 153 0.51 -8.93 9.62
C TYR A 153 0.20 -10.32 10.20
N LEU A 154 0.15 -11.35 9.36
CA LEU A 154 -0.15 -12.70 9.86
C LEU A 154 1.05 -13.31 10.62
N CYS A 155 2.27 -12.89 10.31
CA CYS A 155 3.46 -13.33 11.06
C CYS A 155 3.61 -12.66 12.43
N TYR A 156 3.20 -11.40 12.55
CA TYR A 156 3.57 -10.56 13.70
C TYR A 156 2.38 -10.14 14.57
N ASP A 157 1.23 -9.78 13.99
CA ASP A 157 0.08 -9.31 14.76
C ASP A 157 -0.55 -10.48 15.56
N PRO A 158 -0.56 -10.43 16.90
CA PRO A 158 -1.07 -11.53 17.74
C PRO A 158 -2.53 -11.91 17.43
N ARG A 159 -3.35 -10.97 16.97
CA ARG A 159 -4.77 -11.19 16.66
C ARG A 159 -4.94 -11.91 15.33
N LEU A 160 -3.98 -11.78 14.42
CA LEU A 160 -4.03 -12.29 13.05
C LEU A 160 -3.21 -13.56 12.83
N LYS A 161 -2.26 -13.90 13.71
CA LYS A 161 -1.50 -15.17 13.68
C LYS A 161 -2.39 -16.41 13.50
N LYS A 162 -3.59 -16.40 14.09
CA LYS A 162 -4.58 -17.48 13.94
C LYS A 162 -4.95 -17.78 12.48
N VAL A 163 -4.90 -16.79 11.59
CA VAL A 163 -5.21 -16.96 10.16
C VAL A 163 -4.09 -17.70 9.44
N ALA A 164 -2.82 -17.39 9.73
CA ALA A 164 -1.70 -18.14 9.18
C ALA A 164 -1.71 -19.59 9.67
N ARG A 165 -1.98 -19.80 10.98
CA ARG A 165 -2.13 -21.14 11.56
C ARG A 165 -3.26 -21.94 10.92
N ALA A 166 -4.43 -21.32 10.71
CA ALA A 166 -5.56 -21.96 10.05
C ALA A 166 -5.23 -22.35 8.60
N THR A 167 -4.58 -21.47 7.85
CA THR A 167 -4.11 -21.76 6.48
C THR A 167 -3.15 -22.94 6.47
N ALA A 168 -2.15 -22.96 7.36
CA ALA A 168 -1.20 -24.06 7.47
C ALA A 168 -1.87 -25.40 7.83
N ASN A 169 -2.87 -25.39 8.72
CA ASN A 169 -3.64 -26.60 9.04
C ASN A 169 -4.43 -27.13 7.84
N ILE A 170 -5.00 -26.24 7.02
CA ILE A 170 -5.70 -26.64 5.79
C ILE A 170 -4.71 -27.27 4.81
N LEU A 171 -3.55 -26.66 4.59
CA LEU A 171 -2.52 -27.20 3.70
C LEU A 171 -2.01 -28.57 4.17
N ASN A 172 -1.76 -28.71 5.48
CA ASN A 172 -1.39 -29.98 6.08
C ASN A 172 -2.48 -31.05 5.94
N GLY A 173 -3.74 -30.70 6.22
CA GLY A 173 -4.88 -31.61 6.08
C GLY A 173 -5.16 -32.02 4.63
N ALA A 174 -4.80 -31.16 3.67
CA ALA A 174 -4.87 -31.45 2.24
C ALA A 174 -3.65 -32.25 1.72
N GLY A 175 -2.64 -32.51 2.56
CA GLY A 175 -1.43 -33.22 2.16
C GLY A 175 -0.54 -32.45 1.17
N ILE A 176 -0.67 -31.13 1.11
CA ILE A 176 0.14 -30.27 0.23
C ILE A 176 1.55 -30.16 0.81
N ASP A 177 2.58 -30.35 -0.01
CA ASP A 177 3.96 -30.14 0.41
C ASP A 177 4.33 -28.65 0.28
N PHE A 178 4.32 -27.95 1.41
CA PHE A 178 4.60 -26.52 1.47
C PHE A 178 5.66 -26.18 2.52
N GLY A 179 6.27 -25.01 2.33
CA GLY A 179 7.20 -24.44 3.31
C GLY A 179 7.11 -22.93 3.38
N ILE A 180 7.88 -22.35 4.29
CA ILE A 180 8.02 -20.89 4.47
C ILE A 180 9.49 -20.48 4.42
N LEU A 181 9.78 -19.22 4.05
CA LEU A 181 11.16 -18.71 4.03
C LEU A 181 11.54 -17.96 5.31
N GLY A 182 10.57 -17.76 6.22
CA GLY A 182 10.80 -17.21 7.56
C GLY A 182 11.51 -15.86 7.49
N SER A 183 12.59 -15.69 8.26
CA SER A 183 13.33 -14.42 8.40
C SER A 183 13.92 -13.84 7.10
N LYS A 184 14.02 -14.65 6.03
CA LYS A 184 14.48 -14.20 4.71
C LYS A 184 13.44 -13.32 4.00
N GLU A 185 12.17 -13.44 4.34
CA GLU A 185 11.09 -12.70 3.71
C GLU A 185 10.97 -11.26 4.20
N ASN A 186 10.62 -10.35 3.29
CA ASN A 186 10.18 -9.00 3.62
C ASN A 186 8.65 -8.88 3.56
N CYS A 187 8.13 -7.75 4.00
CA CYS A 187 6.78 -7.30 3.69
C CYS A 187 6.59 -7.17 2.17
N CYS A 188 5.37 -7.40 1.68
CA CYS A 188 5.03 -7.20 0.27
C CYS A 188 5.05 -5.72 -0.16
N GLY A 189 5.09 -4.78 0.80
CA GLY A 189 5.18 -3.35 0.52
C GLY A 189 3.89 -2.70 0.02
N GLU A 190 2.75 -3.42 0.02
CA GLU A 190 1.48 -2.89 -0.48
C GLU A 190 1.06 -1.59 0.20
N SER A 191 1.17 -1.55 1.54
CA SER A 191 0.65 -0.42 2.30
C SER A 191 1.54 0.81 2.16
N ILE A 192 2.86 0.61 2.04
CA ILE A 192 3.80 1.71 1.82
C ILE A 192 3.73 2.26 0.38
N ARG A 193 3.39 1.42 -0.59
CA ARG A 193 3.06 1.89 -1.94
C ARG A 193 1.88 2.86 -1.94
N LYS A 194 0.85 2.58 -1.12
CA LYS A 194 -0.33 3.45 -0.97
C LYS A 194 -0.05 4.77 -0.27
N THR A 195 1.06 4.90 0.45
CA THR A 195 1.52 6.18 0.97
C THR A 195 2.28 7.00 -0.07
N GLY A 196 2.54 6.45 -1.25
CA GLY A 196 3.28 7.12 -2.32
C GLY A 196 4.76 6.77 -2.38
N ASP A 197 5.26 5.91 -1.49
CA ASP A 197 6.66 5.47 -1.50
C ASP A 197 6.85 4.30 -2.48
N GLU A 198 6.79 4.62 -3.78
CA GLU A 198 6.90 3.62 -4.85
C GLU A 198 8.29 2.98 -4.88
N GLU A 199 9.35 3.72 -4.51
CA GLU A 199 10.72 3.20 -4.53
C GLU A 199 10.96 2.20 -3.40
N LEU A 200 10.49 2.46 -2.17
CA LEU A 200 10.56 1.45 -1.11
C LEU A 200 9.72 0.22 -1.44
N PHE A 201 8.53 0.39 -2.03
CA PHE A 201 7.74 -0.74 -2.53
C PHE A 201 8.52 -1.58 -3.54
N LYS A 202 9.07 -0.95 -4.58
CA LYS A 202 9.86 -1.65 -5.62
C LYS A 202 11.06 -2.36 -5.03
N ARG A 203 11.75 -1.74 -4.06
CA ARG A 203 12.87 -2.38 -3.35
C ARG A 203 12.41 -3.65 -2.64
N LEU A 204 11.38 -3.58 -1.81
CA LEU A 204 10.85 -4.74 -1.07
C LEU A 204 10.38 -5.85 -2.03
N ALA A 205 9.71 -5.48 -3.11
CA ALA A 205 9.26 -6.41 -4.14
C ALA A 205 10.45 -7.11 -4.82
N ARG A 206 11.48 -6.36 -5.24
CA ARG A 206 12.70 -6.93 -5.85
C ARG A 206 13.44 -7.86 -4.90
N GLU A 207 13.57 -7.48 -3.63
CA GLU A 207 14.22 -8.32 -2.61
C GLU A 207 13.45 -9.64 -2.43
N ASN A 208 12.12 -9.61 -2.29
CA ASN A 208 11.31 -10.82 -2.20
C ASN A 208 11.41 -11.68 -3.47
N ILE A 209 11.27 -11.10 -4.66
CA ILE A 209 11.39 -11.81 -5.93
C ILE A 209 12.75 -12.50 -6.04
N LYS A 210 13.83 -11.78 -5.70
CA LYS A 210 15.18 -12.34 -5.66
C LYS A 210 15.25 -13.53 -4.71
N THR A 211 14.75 -13.39 -3.48
CA THR A 211 14.72 -14.50 -2.50
C THR A 211 13.93 -15.69 -3.03
N PHE A 212 12.80 -15.47 -3.69
CA PHE A 212 11.98 -16.55 -4.25
C PHE A 212 12.73 -17.30 -5.35
N ILE A 213 13.38 -16.58 -6.26
CA ILE A 213 14.21 -17.16 -7.33
C ILE A 213 15.37 -17.96 -6.74
N GLU A 214 16.10 -17.40 -5.77
CA GLU A 214 17.27 -18.04 -5.13
C GLU A 214 16.92 -19.32 -4.36
N ASN A 215 15.66 -19.48 -3.91
CA ASN A 215 15.21 -20.69 -3.21
C ASN A 215 14.39 -21.63 -4.14
N GLY A 216 14.36 -21.39 -5.46
CA GLY A 216 13.73 -22.29 -6.42
C GLY A 216 12.20 -22.30 -6.40
N VAL A 217 11.57 -21.23 -5.88
CA VAL A 217 10.10 -21.14 -5.74
C VAL A 217 9.44 -21.13 -7.13
N LYS A 218 8.45 -22.00 -7.34
CA LYS A 218 7.67 -22.09 -8.59
C LYS A 218 6.19 -21.75 -8.42
N LYS A 219 5.63 -21.94 -7.23
CA LYS A 219 4.25 -21.62 -6.87
C LYS A 219 4.18 -21.05 -5.46
#